data_AF-A0A0C3JFY3-F1
#
_entry.id   AF-A0A0C3JFY3-F1
#
_cell.length_a   1.000
_cell.length_b   1.000
_cell.length_c   1.000
_cell.angle_alpha   90.00
_cell.angle_beta   90.00
_cell.angle_gamma   90.00
#
_symmetry.space_group_name_H-M   'P 1'
#
loop_
_entity.id
_entity.type
_entity.pdbx_description
1 polymer ?
#
loop_
_entity_poly.entity_id
_entity_poly.type
_entity_poly.pdbx_seq_one_letter_code
_entity_poly.pdbx_strand_id
1 'polypeptide(L)'
;HRFRILVMGRANAGKTTILQRVCNTTDEPEIFNGKGFVGTIMQHVDCVQRGYHDIEDELVFRNNPRFVFHDSCGFEAGSKQQFDVMKKFVMDRARTPKLNQRIHAIWFCIAMTDIHRMVTAAEKKFFQECDTGHVPVIVLLTKADTLELEAIEQLEDQELTVDSTSVAALEEKILDSNMAKLKDWLNEFKFAPQDYLPLRDCASLLKCTTNALTEERLQQLLISTQQTNLGLYIEFAILK
;
A
#
# COMPACT_ATOMS: atom_id res chain seq x y z
N HIS A 1 5.88 15.94 -14.24
CA HIS A 1 5.99 15.60 -12.81
C HIS A 1 5.65 14.13 -12.61
N ARG A 2 6.20 13.47 -11.59
CA ARG A 2 5.91 12.05 -11.28
C ARG A 2 5.14 11.96 -9.96
N PHE A 3 4.20 11.03 -9.85
CA PHE A 3 3.45 10.80 -8.63
C PHE A 3 4.21 9.83 -7.72
N ARG A 4 4.44 10.22 -6.45
CA ARG A 4 5.27 9.49 -5.50
C ARG A 4 4.43 8.82 -4.42
N ILE A 5 4.63 7.53 -4.22
CA ILE A 5 3.92 6.74 -3.22
C ILE A 5 4.93 6.04 -2.34
N LEU A 6 4.78 6.16 -1.02
CA LEU A 6 5.46 5.26 -0.10
C LEU A 6 4.55 4.05 0.14
N VAL A 7 5.02 2.87 -0.23
CA VAL A 7 4.36 1.62 0.11
C VAL A 7 4.97 1.09 1.39
N MET A 8 4.11 0.98 2.40
CA MET A 8 4.46 0.43 3.69
C MET A 8 3.74 -0.87 3.93
N GLY A 9 4.28 -1.65 4.84
CA GLY A 9 3.66 -2.87 5.27
C GLY A 9 4.68 -3.92 5.58
N ARG A 10 4.14 -4.93 6.25
CA ARG A 10 4.79 -6.15 6.66
C ARG A 10 5.59 -6.84 5.53
N ALA A 11 6.65 -7.56 5.88
CA ALA A 11 7.35 -8.43 4.94
C ALA A 11 6.34 -9.43 4.38
N ASN A 12 6.39 -9.70 3.08
CA ASN A 12 5.39 -10.53 2.41
C ASN A 12 3.94 -9.99 2.52
N ALA A 13 3.70 -8.72 2.83
CA ALA A 13 2.36 -8.12 2.82
C ALA A 13 1.80 -7.84 1.40
N GLY A 14 2.46 -8.33 0.34
CA GLY A 14 2.02 -8.13 -1.04
C GLY A 14 2.43 -6.80 -1.68
N LYS A 15 3.30 -5.99 -1.05
CA LYS A 15 3.72 -4.66 -1.55
C LYS A 15 4.14 -4.65 -3.02
N THR A 16 5.12 -5.47 -3.40
CA THR A 16 5.62 -5.55 -4.79
C THR A 16 4.55 -5.94 -5.79
N THR A 17 3.67 -6.87 -5.42
CA THR A 17 2.54 -7.32 -6.26
C THR A 17 1.58 -6.18 -6.57
N ILE A 18 1.34 -5.28 -5.60
CA ILE A 18 0.51 -4.08 -5.82
C ILE A 18 1.15 -3.16 -6.84
N LEU A 19 2.45 -2.90 -6.70
CA LEU A 19 3.19 -2.02 -7.59
C LEU A 19 3.17 -2.53 -9.04
N GLN A 20 3.41 -3.83 -9.21
CA GLN A 20 3.33 -4.54 -10.48
C GLN A 20 1.94 -4.42 -11.13
N ARG A 21 0.88 -4.68 -10.36
CA ARG A 21 -0.51 -4.55 -10.85
C ARG A 21 -0.86 -3.12 -11.25
N VAL A 22 -0.50 -2.12 -10.43
CA VAL A 22 -0.75 -0.70 -10.73
C VAL A 22 -0.01 -0.24 -11.99
N CYS A 23 1.19 -0.79 -12.22
CA CYS A 23 2.00 -0.50 -13.41
C CYS A 23 1.69 -1.40 -14.61
N ASN A 24 0.69 -2.29 -14.48
CA ASN A 24 0.31 -3.27 -15.50
C ASN A 24 1.51 -4.04 -16.07
N THR A 25 2.33 -4.61 -15.19
CA THR A 25 3.53 -5.37 -15.56
C THR A 25 3.82 -6.46 -14.53
N THR A 26 4.52 -7.51 -14.95
CA THR A 26 5.15 -8.51 -14.07
C THR A 26 6.66 -8.30 -13.94
N ASP A 27 7.21 -7.30 -14.64
CA ASP A 27 8.62 -6.96 -14.59
C ASP A 27 8.99 -6.37 -13.23
N GLU A 28 10.28 -6.27 -12.98
CA GLU A 28 10.82 -5.61 -11.81
C GLU A 28 10.99 -4.10 -12.04
N PRO A 29 10.89 -3.28 -10.99
CA PRO A 29 11.24 -1.89 -11.09
C PRO A 29 12.74 -1.70 -11.28
N GLU A 30 13.09 -0.65 -12.00
CA GLU A 30 14.42 -0.06 -11.97
C GLU A 30 14.57 0.76 -10.69
N ILE A 31 15.71 0.60 -10.02
CA ILE A 31 16.05 1.26 -8.78
C ILE A 31 16.95 2.45 -9.08
N PHE A 32 16.58 3.63 -8.59
CA PHE A 32 17.35 4.86 -8.71
C PHE A 32 17.65 5.43 -7.33
N ASN A 33 18.88 5.88 -7.12
CA ASN A 33 19.26 6.64 -5.92
C ASN A 33 19.74 8.04 -6.30
N GLY A 34 20.25 8.80 -5.32
CA GLY A 34 20.79 10.16 -5.54
C GLY A 34 21.93 10.27 -6.57
N LYS A 35 22.52 9.15 -7.00
CA LYS A 35 23.58 9.07 -8.02
C LYS A 35 23.09 8.55 -9.38
N GLY A 36 21.84 8.12 -9.50
CA GLY A 36 21.26 7.60 -10.74
C GLY A 36 20.81 6.14 -10.62
N PHE A 37 20.79 5.44 -11.76
CA PHE A 37 20.38 4.05 -11.86
C PHE A 37 21.32 3.13 -11.06
N VAL A 38 20.73 2.23 -10.27
CA VAL A 38 21.45 1.31 -9.38
C VAL A 38 21.32 -0.14 -9.87
N GLY A 39 20.15 -0.53 -10.39
CA GLY A 39 19.90 -1.90 -10.84
C GLY A 39 18.40 -2.25 -10.88
N THR A 40 18.10 -3.56 -10.90
CA THR A 40 16.75 -4.09 -10.62
C THR A 40 16.76 -4.91 -9.33
N ILE A 41 15.58 -5.32 -8.85
CA ILE A 41 15.44 -6.13 -7.63
C ILE A 41 16.27 -7.44 -7.75
N MET A 42 16.14 -8.21 -8.82
CA MET A 42 16.93 -9.46 -9.02
C MET A 42 18.44 -9.25 -9.11
N GLN A 43 18.93 -8.09 -9.57
CA GLN A 43 20.38 -7.82 -9.60
C GLN A 43 20.94 -7.55 -8.20
N HIS A 44 20.06 -7.15 -7.28
CA HIS A 44 20.32 -7.09 -5.85
C HIS A 44 19.75 -8.36 -5.20
N VAL A 45 20.27 -9.56 -5.49
CA VAL A 45 19.74 -10.85 -4.95
C VAL A 45 19.50 -10.86 -3.41
N ASP A 46 20.06 -9.90 -2.68
CA ASP A 46 19.81 -9.62 -1.26
C ASP A 46 18.58 -8.71 -0.95
N CYS A 47 17.76 -8.24 -1.90
CA CYS A 47 16.53 -7.44 -1.61
C CYS A 47 15.51 -8.23 -0.81
N VAL A 48 15.40 -9.51 -1.16
CA VAL A 48 14.45 -10.46 -0.59
C VAL A 48 15.02 -11.00 0.73
N GLN A 49 16.33 -10.88 0.96
CA GLN A 49 16.98 -11.05 2.26
C GLN A 49 17.10 -9.70 3.00
N ARG A 50 16.02 -9.33 3.69
CA ARG A 50 15.99 -8.43 4.87
C ARG A 50 17.21 -7.49 5.03
N GLY A 51 17.14 -6.26 4.49
CA GLY A 51 17.93 -5.13 5.01
C GLY A 51 18.88 -4.40 4.05
N TYR A 52 18.88 -4.69 2.75
CA TYR A 52 19.79 -4.07 1.77
C TYR A 52 19.17 -2.98 0.86
N HIS A 53 18.02 -2.43 1.22
CA HIS A 53 17.38 -1.33 0.49
C HIS A 53 17.21 -0.08 1.35
N ASP A 54 17.45 1.07 0.74
CA ASP A 54 17.21 2.37 1.34
C ASP A 54 15.79 2.83 1.01
N ILE A 55 15.05 3.30 2.00
CA ILE A 55 13.71 3.90 1.78
C ILE A 55 13.78 5.13 0.87
N GLU A 56 14.94 5.76 0.75
CA GLU A 56 15.21 6.87 -0.16
C GLU A 56 15.30 6.43 -1.63
N ASP A 57 15.52 5.14 -1.91
CA ASP A 57 15.61 4.61 -3.27
C ASP A 57 14.25 4.75 -3.98
N GLU A 58 14.29 5.21 -5.23
CA GLU A 58 13.15 5.36 -6.12
C GLU A 58 12.98 4.08 -6.96
N LEU A 59 11.86 3.40 -6.80
CA LEU A 59 11.44 2.26 -7.62
C LEU A 59 10.57 2.77 -8.78
N VAL A 60 10.99 2.51 -10.02
CA VAL A 60 10.32 2.99 -11.23
C VAL A 60 10.12 1.85 -12.22
N PHE A 61 8.87 1.59 -12.61
CA PHE A 61 8.56 0.59 -13.63
C PHE A 61 8.58 1.20 -15.02
N ARG A 62 9.21 0.52 -15.99
CA ARG A 62 9.28 0.98 -17.39
C ARG A 62 7.89 1.18 -18.02
N ASN A 63 6.93 0.32 -17.68
CA ASN A 63 5.55 0.40 -18.19
C ASN A 63 4.81 1.64 -17.69
N ASN A 64 5.19 2.18 -16.52
CA ASN A 64 4.60 3.41 -16.00
C ASN A 64 5.62 4.28 -15.26
N PRO A 65 6.51 4.98 -15.99
CA PRO A 65 7.60 5.76 -15.40
C PRO A 65 7.10 7.07 -14.76
N ARG A 66 5.78 7.32 -14.80
CA ARG A 66 5.14 8.46 -14.14
C ARG A 66 4.89 8.20 -12.65
N PHE A 67 4.90 6.94 -12.22
CA PHE A 67 4.96 6.58 -10.81
C PHE A 67 6.41 6.47 -10.32
N VAL A 68 6.61 6.87 -9.07
CA VAL A 68 7.81 6.59 -8.28
C VAL A 68 7.34 5.97 -6.98
N PHE A 69 7.86 4.80 -6.66
CA PHE A 69 7.54 4.15 -5.40
C PHE A 69 8.75 4.17 -4.47
N HIS A 70 8.47 4.30 -3.18
CA HIS A 70 9.42 4.03 -2.10
C HIS A 70 8.88 2.83 -1.33
N ASP A 71 9.75 1.93 -0.89
CA ASP A 71 9.37 0.76 -0.09
C ASP A 71 9.94 0.88 1.33
N SER A 72 9.10 0.70 2.35
CA SER A 72 9.58 0.63 3.75
C SER A 72 10.29 -0.68 4.10
N CYS A 73 10.39 -1.62 3.15
CA CYS A 73 11.19 -2.84 3.23
C CYS A 73 10.78 -3.78 4.38
N GLY A 74 9.49 -3.79 4.75
CA GLY A 74 9.01 -4.68 5.79
C GLY A 74 9.53 -4.29 7.16
N PHE A 75 9.11 -3.11 7.66
CA PHE A 75 9.44 -2.56 8.99
C PHE A 75 8.97 -3.43 10.20
N GLU A 76 8.67 -4.71 9.96
CA GLU A 76 8.41 -5.74 10.95
C GLU A 76 9.60 -5.95 11.87
N ALA A 77 9.46 -5.50 13.10
CA ALA A 77 10.26 -5.92 14.25
C ALA A 77 11.77 -5.61 14.18
N GLY A 78 12.18 -4.65 13.37
CA GLY A 78 13.54 -4.13 13.40
C GLY A 78 13.77 -3.11 14.51
N SER A 79 15.05 -2.89 14.83
CA SER A 79 15.51 -2.02 15.91
C SER A 79 14.87 -0.62 15.86
N LYS A 80 14.84 0.07 17.00
CA LYS A 80 14.39 1.48 17.12
C LYS A 80 14.93 2.37 15.98
N GLN A 81 16.14 2.08 15.51
CA GLN A 81 16.80 2.78 14.41
C GLN A 81 16.05 2.68 13.07
N GLN A 82 15.51 1.50 12.70
CA GLN A 82 14.77 1.36 11.44
C GLN A 82 13.48 2.17 11.45
N PHE A 83 12.78 2.18 12.60
CA PHE A 83 11.60 3.03 12.76
C PHE A 83 11.97 4.52 12.71
N ASP A 84 13.05 4.93 13.36
CA ASP A 84 13.50 6.33 13.35
C ASP A 84 13.89 6.80 11.94
N VAL A 85 14.55 5.95 11.14
CA VAL A 85 14.87 6.22 9.72
C VAL A 85 13.59 6.38 8.89
N MET A 86 12.65 5.44 9.00
CA MET A 86 11.37 5.52 8.29
C MET A 86 10.56 6.76 8.70
N LYS A 87 10.45 7.03 10.00
CA LYS A 87 9.71 8.18 10.53
C LYS A 87 10.31 9.48 10.02
N LYS A 88 11.64 9.59 10.04
CA LYS A 88 12.35 10.75 9.50
C LYS A 88 12.06 10.92 8.01
N PHE A 89 12.19 9.85 7.23
CA PHE A 89 11.85 9.87 5.80
C PHE A 89 10.44 10.39 5.57
N VAL A 90 9.43 9.82 6.25
CA VAL A 90 8.03 10.24 6.09
C VAL A 90 7.84 11.71 6.45
N MET A 91 8.38 12.16 7.58
CA MET A 91 8.22 13.55 8.03
C MET A 91 8.92 14.55 7.09
N ASP A 92 10.13 14.23 6.63
CA ASP A 92 10.90 15.09 5.72
C ASP A 92 10.23 15.15 4.33
N ARG A 93 9.84 13.98 3.80
CA ARG A 93 9.25 13.83 2.47
C ARG A 93 7.79 14.25 2.41
N ALA A 94 7.06 14.27 3.52
CA ALA A 94 5.69 14.81 3.56
C ALA A 94 5.68 16.35 3.55
N ARG A 95 6.69 16.99 4.17
CA ARG A 95 6.71 18.44 4.41
C ARG A 95 7.61 19.21 3.45
N THR A 96 8.44 18.53 2.66
CA THR A 96 9.32 19.22 1.70
C THR A 96 8.55 20.11 0.73
N PRO A 97 8.98 21.35 0.47
CA PRO A 97 8.33 22.24 -0.49
C PRO A 97 8.55 21.80 -1.94
N LYS A 98 9.54 20.94 -2.18
CA LYS A 98 9.88 20.44 -3.53
C LYS A 98 8.98 19.27 -3.90
N LEU A 99 8.02 19.52 -4.77
CA LEU A 99 7.05 18.51 -5.22
C LEU A 99 7.71 17.24 -5.79
N ASN A 100 8.84 17.38 -6.49
CA ASN A 100 9.57 16.24 -7.04
C ASN A 100 10.34 15.41 -6.00
N GLN A 101 10.41 15.87 -4.74
CA GLN A 101 10.96 15.12 -3.62
C GLN A 101 9.87 14.69 -2.64
N ARG A 102 8.65 15.21 -2.77
CA ARG A 102 7.56 14.96 -1.84
C ARG A 102 6.93 13.59 -2.10
N ILE A 103 6.60 12.84 -1.04
CA ILE A 103 5.67 11.70 -1.18
C ILE A 103 4.23 12.24 -1.21
N HIS A 104 3.40 11.72 -2.10
CA HIS A 104 2.04 12.23 -2.32
C HIS A 104 0.97 11.37 -1.67
N ALA A 105 1.23 10.08 -1.44
CA ALA A 105 0.36 9.18 -0.71
C ALA A 105 1.19 8.09 -0.02
N ILE A 106 0.62 7.50 1.03
CA ILE A 106 1.15 6.33 1.72
C ILE A 106 0.13 5.19 1.56
N TRP A 107 0.58 4.06 1.01
CA TRP A 107 -0.20 2.83 0.93
C TRP A 107 0.29 1.88 2.01
N PHE A 108 -0.52 1.66 3.04
CA PHE A 108 -0.16 0.85 4.19
C PHE A 108 -0.78 -0.55 4.07
N CYS A 109 0.03 -1.53 3.68
CA CYS A 109 -0.42 -2.89 3.40
C CYS A 109 -0.48 -3.73 4.68
N ILE A 110 -1.66 -4.27 4.98
CA ILE A 110 -1.89 -5.26 6.03
C ILE A 110 -2.44 -6.51 5.35
N ALA A 111 -1.71 -7.62 5.43
CA ALA A 111 -2.18 -8.88 4.90
C ALA A 111 -3.34 -9.41 5.74
N MET A 112 -4.36 -10.00 5.12
CA MET A 112 -5.51 -10.56 5.83
C MET A 112 -5.10 -11.65 6.82
N THR A 113 -4.06 -12.42 6.48
CA THR A 113 -3.45 -13.41 7.39
C THR A 113 -2.86 -12.81 8.67
N ASP A 114 -2.53 -11.51 8.68
CA ASP A 114 -1.94 -10.81 9.82
C ASP A 114 -2.97 -9.99 10.62
N ILE A 115 -4.25 -10.04 10.26
CA ILE A 115 -5.32 -9.30 10.94
C ILE A 115 -5.44 -9.71 12.41
N HIS A 116 -5.28 -11.00 12.70
CA HIS A 116 -5.23 -11.49 14.08
C HIS A 116 -3.94 -11.08 14.83
N ARG A 117 -2.90 -10.65 14.10
CA ARG A 117 -1.59 -10.23 14.60
C ARG A 117 -1.36 -8.71 14.50
N MET A 118 -2.40 -7.91 14.25
CA MET A 118 -2.37 -6.44 14.08
C MET A 118 -1.65 -5.67 15.20
N VAL A 119 -1.42 -6.31 16.35
CA VAL A 119 -0.75 -5.69 17.49
C VAL A 119 0.77 -5.86 17.37
N THR A 120 1.38 -5.42 16.27
CA THR A 120 2.84 -5.21 16.31
C THR A 120 3.15 -3.82 16.87
N ALA A 121 4.22 -3.73 17.65
CA ALA A 121 4.69 -2.46 18.19
C ALA A 121 5.01 -1.44 17.09
N ALA A 122 5.29 -1.90 15.88
CA ALA A 122 5.69 -1.08 14.76
C ALA A 122 4.50 -0.33 14.14
N GLU A 123 3.39 -1.02 13.87
CA GLU A 123 2.16 -0.37 13.35
C GLU A 123 1.61 0.62 14.38
N LYS A 124 1.54 0.20 15.65
CA LYS A 124 1.14 1.08 16.75
C LYS A 124 1.98 2.36 16.80
N LYS A 125 3.30 2.23 16.72
CA LYS A 125 4.20 3.39 16.71
C LYS A 125 3.99 4.30 15.51
N PHE A 126 3.76 3.74 14.33
CA PHE A 126 3.49 4.53 13.13
C PHE A 126 2.24 5.40 13.33
N PHE A 127 1.10 4.79 13.64
CA PHE A 127 -0.17 5.51 13.78
C PHE A 127 -0.23 6.39 15.04
N GLN A 128 0.60 6.12 16.06
CA GLN A 128 0.67 6.96 17.26
C GLN A 128 1.65 8.15 17.13
N GLU A 129 2.77 7.98 16.42
CA GLU A 129 3.89 8.93 16.48
C GLU A 129 4.27 9.57 15.15
N CYS A 130 3.82 9.04 14.00
CA CYS A 130 4.23 9.50 12.68
C CYS A 130 3.22 10.48 12.08
N ASP A 131 3.54 11.76 12.15
CA ASP A 131 2.74 12.82 11.54
C ASP A 131 3.05 12.91 10.02
N THR A 132 2.11 12.47 9.20
CA THR A 132 2.21 12.47 7.73
C THR A 132 1.80 13.80 7.11
N GLY A 133 1.43 14.81 7.90
CA GLY A 133 0.98 16.11 7.43
C GLY A 133 -0.25 16.00 6.51
N HIS A 134 -0.11 16.48 5.27
CA HIS A 134 -1.17 16.42 4.26
C HIS A 134 -1.15 15.14 3.41
N VAL A 135 -0.18 14.25 3.64
CA VAL A 135 -0.04 13.01 2.86
C VAL A 135 -1.03 11.98 3.42
N PRO A 136 -2.02 11.53 2.63
CA PRO A 136 -2.98 10.54 3.08
C PRO A 136 -2.33 9.18 3.25
N VAL A 137 -2.71 8.49 4.32
CA VAL A 137 -2.44 7.08 4.59
C VAL A 137 -3.70 6.29 4.27
N ILE A 138 -3.57 5.35 3.33
CA ILE A 138 -4.65 4.46 2.92
C ILE A 138 -4.24 3.05 3.31
N VAL A 139 -5.04 2.40 4.14
CA VAL A 139 -4.77 1.03 4.57
C VAL A 139 -5.33 0.07 3.53
N LEU A 140 -4.46 -0.80 3.02
CA LEU A 140 -4.79 -1.80 2.02
C LEU A 140 -4.82 -3.18 2.67
N LEU A 141 -5.98 -3.83 2.61
CA LEU A 141 -6.09 -5.23 3.02
C LEU A 141 -5.69 -6.08 1.83
N THR A 142 -4.56 -6.78 1.96
CA THR A 142 -3.97 -7.58 0.89
C THR A 142 -4.16 -9.07 1.18
N LYS A 143 -3.87 -9.89 0.17
CA LYS A 143 -4.03 -11.35 0.23
C LYS A 143 -5.47 -11.80 0.51
N ALA A 144 -6.44 -11.16 -0.15
CA ALA A 144 -7.84 -11.55 -0.02
C ALA A 144 -8.13 -12.97 -0.55
N ASP A 145 -7.24 -13.50 -1.40
CA ASP A 145 -7.26 -14.89 -1.86
C ASP A 145 -7.13 -15.92 -0.73
N THR A 146 -6.66 -15.53 0.47
CA THR A 146 -6.63 -16.43 1.62
C THR A 146 -8.00 -16.60 2.29
N LEU A 147 -8.96 -15.71 2.00
CA LEU A 147 -10.30 -15.78 2.58
C LEU A 147 -11.07 -17.00 2.08
N GLU A 148 -10.83 -17.43 0.84
CA GLU A 148 -11.49 -18.60 0.25
C GLU A 148 -11.14 -19.85 1.06
N LEU A 149 -9.86 -20.05 1.33
CA LEU A 149 -9.39 -21.18 2.14
C LEU A 149 -9.94 -21.09 3.58
N GLU A 150 -9.90 -19.92 4.20
CA GLU A 150 -10.44 -19.72 5.56
C GLU A 150 -11.96 -19.99 5.62
N ALA A 151 -12.70 -19.58 4.59
CA ALA A 151 -14.14 -19.83 4.49
C ALA A 151 -14.44 -21.33 4.32
N ILE A 152 -13.67 -22.03 3.48
CA ILE A 152 -13.80 -23.48 3.31
C ILE A 152 -13.52 -24.21 4.63
N GLU A 153 -12.40 -23.91 5.29
CA GLU A 153 -12.04 -24.51 6.58
C GLU A 153 -13.13 -24.29 7.64
N GLN A 154 -13.69 -23.07 7.73
CA GLN A 154 -14.78 -22.77 8.67
C GLN A 154 -16.10 -23.50 8.36
N LEU A 155 -16.42 -23.73 7.08
CA LEU A 155 -17.61 -24.50 6.69
C LEU A 155 -17.43 -25.98 7.02
N GLU A 156 -16.23 -26.53 6.76
CA GLU A 156 -15.87 -27.92 7.10
C GLU A 156 -15.94 -28.16 8.62
N ASP A 157 -15.37 -27.25 9.42
CA ASP A 157 -15.39 -27.32 10.89
C ASP A 157 -16.82 -27.25 11.47
N GLN A 158 -17.75 -26.61 10.76
CA GLN A 158 -19.15 -26.48 11.15
C GLN A 158 -20.05 -27.59 10.57
N GLU A 159 -19.48 -28.56 9.84
CA GLU A 159 -20.20 -29.62 9.13
C GLU A 159 -21.28 -29.06 8.17
N LEU A 160 -21.03 -27.89 7.59
CA LEU A 160 -21.93 -27.23 6.63
C LEU A 160 -21.58 -27.60 5.18
N THR A 161 -22.53 -27.36 4.28
CA THR A 161 -22.31 -27.59 2.84
C THR A 161 -21.25 -26.62 2.31
N VAL A 162 -20.19 -27.17 1.72
CA VAL A 162 -19.18 -26.41 0.98
C VAL A 162 -19.63 -26.30 -0.48
N ASP A 163 -20.20 -25.16 -0.83
CA ASP A 163 -20.54 -24.78 -2.21
C ASP A 163 -20.09 -23.34 -2.49
N SER A 164 -19.98 -22.96 -3.77
CA SER A 164 -19.48 -21.65 -4.18
C SER A 164 -20.26 -20.46 -3.61
N THR A 165 -21.55 -20.64 -3.35
CA THR A 165 -22.42 -19.57 -2.80
C THR A 165 -22.15 -19.40 -1.31
N SER A 166 -22.07 -20.51 -0.58
CA SER A 166 -21.77 -20.54 0.86
C SER A 166 -20.37 -20.00 1.15
N VAL A 167 -19.39 -20.36 0.32
CA VAL A 167 -18.00 -19.84 0.40
C VAL A 167 -17.98 -18.33 0.18
N ALA A 168 -18.55 -17.83 -0.93
CA ALA A 168 -18.54 -16.40 -1.23
C ALA A 168 -19.25 -15.55 -0.16
N ALA A 169 -20.37 -16.04 0.39
CA ALA A 169 -21.08 -15.36 1.47
C ALA A 169 -20.26 -15.29 2.76
N LEU A 170 -19.52 -16.36 3.08
CA LEU A 170 -18.68 -16.40 4.26
C LEU A 170 -17.40 -15.56 4.08
N GLU A 171 -16.78 -15.56 2.90
CA GLU A 171 -15.67 -14.66 2.55
C GLU A 171 -16.04 -13.20 2.78
N GLU A 172 -17.21 -12.76 2.30
CA GLU A 172 -17.69 -11.39 2.48
C GLU A 172 -17.89 -11.07 3.97
N LYS A 173 -18.46 -12.00 4.74
CA LYS A 173 -18.64 -11.86 6.18
C LYS A 173 -17.31 -11.78 6.95
N ILE A 174 -16.33 -12.61 6.60
CA ILE A 174 -14.99 -12.59 7.21
C ILE A 174 -14.32 -11.26 6.88
N LEU A 175 -14.39 -10.83 5.62
CA LEU A 175 -13.86 -9.55 5.18
C LEU A 175 -14.46 -8.38 5.96
N ASP A 176 -15.78 -8.31 6.07
CA ASP A 176 -16.47 -7.24 6.79
C ASP A 176 -16.11 -7.23 8.28
N SER A 177 -16.03 -8.41 8.91
CA SER A 177 -15.59 -8.53 10.30
C SER A 177 -14.16 -8.02 10.49
N ASN A 178 -13.28 -8.40 9.57
CA ASN A 178 -11.87 -8.02 9.60
C ASN A 178 -11.67 -6.52 9.36
N MET A 179 -12.44 -5.94 8.43
CA MET A 179 -12.50 -4.51 8.17
C MET A 179 -12.99 -3.72 9.40
N ALA A 180 -14.05 -4.20 10.07
CA ALA A 180 -14.59 -3.57 11.27
C ALA A 180 -13.55 -3.55 12.40
N LYS A 181 -12.95 -4.70 12.71
CA LYS A 181 -11.89 -4.81 13.74
C LYS A 181 -10.73 -3.86 13.46
N LEU A 182 -10.30 -3.78 12.20
CA LEU A 182 -9.18 -2.95 11.80
C LEU A 182 -9.52 -1.45 11.91
N LYS A 183 -10.74 -1.05 11.52
CA LYS A 183 -11.23 0.33 11.69
C LYS A 183 -11.34 0.71 13.16
N ASP A 184 -11.96 -0.14 13.98
CA ASP A 184 -12.12 0.09 15.42
C ASP A 184 -10.75 0.30 16.07
N TRP A 185 -9.76 -0.51 15.70
CA TRP A 185 -8.40 -0.39 16.22
C TRP A 185 -7.65 0.84 15.69
N LEU A 186 -7.62 1.08 14.37
CA LEU A 186 -6.77 2.12 13.79
C LEU A 186 -7.33 3.54 13.99
N ASN A 187 -8.64 3.69 14.13
CA ASN A 187 -9.27 4.98 14.33
C ASN A 187 -9.07 5.55 15.74
N GLU A 188 -8.64 4.73 16.71
CA GLU A 188 -8.30 5.19 18.06
C GLU A 188 -6.94 5.91 18.13
N PHE A 189 -6.09 5.75 17.13
CA PHE A 189 -4.77 6.37 17.13
C PHE A 189 -4.81 7.84 16.73
N LYS A 190 -3.78 8.58 17.19
CA LYS A 190 -3.61 10.00 16.91
C LYS A 190 -3.58 10.33 15.41
N PHE A 191 -2.94 9.47 14.61
CA PHE A 191 -2.80 9.65 13.17
C PHE A 191 -3.54 8.54 12.43
N ALA A 192 -4.86 8.44 12.64
CA ALA A 192 -5.71 7.47 11.96
C ALA A 192 -5.59 7.57 10.42
N PRO A 193 -5.68 6.45 9.70
CA PRO A 193 -5.68 6.45 8.24
C PRO A 193 -6.95 7.13 7.69
N GLN A 194 -6.82 7.70 6.49
CA GLN A 194 -7.91 8.41 5.82
C GLN A 194 -8.92 7.45 5.19
N ASP A 195 -8.48 6.28 4.76
CA ASP A 195 -9.36 5.29 4.14
C ASP A 195 -8.81 3.86 4.27
N TYR A 196 -9.69 2.89 4.03
CA TYR A 196 -9.45 1.47 4.14
C TYR A 196 -10.02 0.76 2.92
N LEU A 197 -9.18 -0.02 2.23
CA LEU A 197 -9.58 -0.66 0.99
C LEU A 197 -9.15 -2.14 0.96
N PRO A 198 -10.11 -3.09 0.84
CA PRO A 198 -9.77 -4.44 0.42
C PRO A 198 -9.30 -4.42 -1.04
N LEU A 199 -8.06 -4.82 -1.26
CA LEU A 199 -7.46 -4.69 -2.57
C LEU A 199 -7.94 -5.79 -3.53
N ARG A 200 -9.03 -5.50 -4.24
CA ARG A 200 -9.57 -6.36 -5.30
C ARG A 200 -9.08 -5.93 -6.68
N ASP A 201 -9.01 -4.63 -6.93
CA ASP A 201 -8.61 -4.07 -8.22
C ASP A 201 -7.79 -2.77 -8.06
N CYS A 202 -7.06 -2.38 -9.10
CA CYS A 202 -6.23 -1.16 -9.08
C CYS A 202 -7.04 0.12 -9.30
N ALA A 203 -8.21 0.05 -9.92
CA ALA A 203 -9.03 1.22 -10.21
C ALA A 203 -9.65 1.79 -8.93
N SER A 204 -10.16 0.94 -8.05
CA SER A 204 -10.64 1.29 -6.72
C SER A 204 -9.53 1.87 -5.85
N LEU A 205 -8.32 1.29 -5.88
CA LEU A 205 -7.14 1.84 -5.17
C LEU A 205 -6.81 3.26 -5.63
N LEU A 206 -6.74 3.46 -6.94
CA LEU A 206 -6.39 4.73 -7.52
C LEU A 206 -7.48 5.78 -7.30
N LYS A 207 -8.76 5.40 -7.37
CA LYS A 207 -9.91 6.26 -7.07
C LYS A 207 -9.94 6.67 -5.59
N CYS A 208 -9.77 5.71 -4.68
CA CYS A 208 -9.62 5.95 -3.25
C CYS A 208 -8.45 6.92 -2.98
N THR A 209 -7.30 6.69 -3.62
CA THR A 209 -6.14 7.58 -3.50
C THR A 209 -6.43 8.98 -4.00
N THR A 210 -7.09 9.14 -5.15
CA THR A 210 -7.50 10.45 -5.66
C THR A 210 -8.42 11.18 -4.67
N ASN A 211 -9.41 10.48 -4.10
CA ASN A 211 -10.38 11.08 -3.18
C ASN A 211 -9.74 11.49 -1.84
N ALA A 212 -8.72 10.76 -1.39
CA ALA A 212 -8.01 11.07 -0.14
C ALA A 212 -7.05 12.27 -0.25
N LEU A 213 -6.67 12.67 -1.47
CA LEU A 213 -5.81 13.83 -1.70
C LEU A 213 -6.58 15.14 -1.48
N THR A 214 -6.03 16.04 -0.67
CA THR A 214 -6.63 17.36 -0.39
C THR A 214 -6.28 18.42 -1.44
N GLU A 215 -5.15 18.27 -2.13
CA GLU A 215 -4.69 19.23 -3.15
C GLU A 215 -5.21 18.83 -4.55
N GLU A 216 -6.01 19.69 -5.19
CA GLU A 216 -6.54 19.43 -6.56
C GLU A 216 -5.42 19.18 -7.58
N ARG A 217 -4.28 19.87 -7.44
CA ARG A 217 -3.12 19.66 -8.31
C ARG A 217 -2.54 18.25 -8.19
N LEU A 218 -2.56 17.66 -6.99
CA LEU A 218 -2.11 16.28 -6.78
C LEU A 218 -3.11 15.27 -7.35
N GLN A 219 -4.41 15.55 -7.24
CA GLN A 219 -5.46 14.75 -7.88
C GLN A 219 -5.28 14.73 -9.40
N GLN A 220 -5.12 15.90 -10.03
CA GLN A 220 -4.86 16.03 -11.46
C GLN A 220 -3.55 15.33 -11.86
N LEU A 221 -2.51 15.43 -11.04
CA LEU A 221 -1.25 14.71 -11.27
C LEU A 221 -1.47 13.19 -11.26
N LEU A 222 -2.18 12.65 -10.27
CA LEU A 222 -2.49 11.22 -10.19
C LEU A 222 -3.31 10.75 -11.39
N ILE A 223 -4.37 11.47 -11.75
CA ILE A 223 -5.20 11.15 -12.93
C ILE A 223 -4.35 11.17 -14.21
N SER A 224 -3.49 12.16 -14.39
CA SER A 224 -2.61 12.22 -15.56
C SER A 224 -1.62 11.04 -15.61
N THR A 225 -1.18 10.55 -14.45
CA THR A 225 -0.26 9.41 -14.32
C THR A 225 -0.92 8.11 -14.79
N GLN A 226 -2.25 8.03 -14.72
CA GLN A 226 -3.05 6.86 -15.11
C GLN A 226 -3.34 6.75 -16.61
N GLN A 227 -2.96 7.71 -17.47
CA GLN A 227 -3.33 7.70 -18.90
C GLN A 227 -2.82 6.49 -19.73
N THR A 228 -2.00 5.60 -19.15
CA THR A 228 -1.65 4.30 -19.73
C THR A 228 -2.72 3.22 -19.47
N ASN A 229 -3.65 3.44 -18.53
CA ASN A 229 -4.82 2.64 -18.21
C ASN A 229 -6.09 3.38 -18.68
N LEU A 230 -6.48 3.21 -19.96
CA LEU A 230 -7.56 3.98 -20.61
C LEU A 230 -8.94 3.92 -19.91
N GLY A 231 -9.22 2.90 -19.08
CA GLY A 231 -10.56 2.68 -18.50
C GLY A 231 -11.02 3.73 -17.47
N LEU A 232 -10.10 4.31 -16.69
CA LEU A 232 -10.42 5.25 -15.60
C LEU A 232 -10.57 6.71 -16.07
N TYR A 233 -9.99 7.03 -17.23
CA TYR A 233 -10.01 8.39 -17.78
C TYR A 233 -11.44 8.85 -18.08
N ILE A 234 -12.33 7.93 -18.48
CA ILE A 234 -13.71 8.22 -18.84
C ILE A 234 -14.56 8.54 -17.59
N GLU A 235 -14.41 7.82 -16.48
CA GLU A 235 -15.18 8.10 -15.24
C GLU A 235 -14.85 9.46 -14.63
N PHE A 236 -13.58 9.85 -14.57
CA PHE A 236 -13.18 11.13 -14.00
C PHE A 236 -13.39 12.32 -14.95
N ALA A 237 -13.38 12.09 -16.27
CA ALA A 237 -13.69 13.15 -17.24
C ALA A 237 -15.18 13.50 -17.30
N ILE A 238 -16.07 12.59 -16.89
CA ILE A 238 -17.53 12.80 -16.89
C ILE A 238 -18.01 13.47 -15.59
N LEU A 239 -17.22 13.47 -14.52
CA LEU A 239 -17.56 14.09 -13.23
C LEU A 239 -17.18 15.59 -13.11
N LYS A 240 -16.96 16.29 -14.23
CA LYS A 240 -16.82 17.76 -14.27
C LYS A 240 -17.91 18.41 -15.10
#